data_AF-A0AAU3QMA1-F1
#
_entry.id   AF-A0AAU3QMA1-F1
#
_cell.length_a   1.000
_cell.length_b   1.000
_cell.length_c   1.000
_cell.angle_alpha   90.00
_cell.angle_beta   90.00
_cell.angle_gamma   90.00
#
_symmetry.space_group_name_H-M   'P 1'
#
loop_
_entity.id
_entity.type
_entity.pdbx_description
1 polymer ?
#
loop_
_entity_poly.entity_id
_entity_poly.type
_entity_poly.pdbx_seq_one_letter_code
_entity_poly.pdbx_strand_id
1 'polypeptide(L)'
;MSQETHPSSSAPEPLGPMSPETPPTYGTAGPPGEPPRAGGRTLPPLPGAERLAGELRALRRPGLSGLRTLRPEALIRVAVAAGLCGGSGDEAAGVEMLLKAGVRHLGGRTLSADGTRGDPLARAAAHTFGLLPDWRGVSGQERRKAAAAVYGVTSERFRKSQEQEVIAELALAVLTVARSAITGPPPPVPAGPEETAPSVRTPDPVPDPPTRLTGPPLPAAAVHRVTVHVASIELLRDIDILVSSENIYLEMSKTFRSTVSGSLRRAAAIRDEAGETVDDVLARELVEWMRAHGRSGLPVRPGTVVPTSPGALAQRGVRRIHHAAVASPTSDGHGYRVDPHVLAEAVSASFRLARAERDRYDPPLSSLCFPLLGAGHGLPPEKAARWLCWAVHEELSRDPSWTVHLVAQRPELAKLLTAASSAP
;
A
#
# COMPACT_ATOMS: atom_id res chain seq x y z
N MET A 1 -78.98 37.60 -48.77
CA MET A 1 -80.16 38.31 -48.24
C MET A 1 -80.18 37.98 -46.76
N SER A 2 -79.61 38.83 -45.91
CA SER A 2 -80.35 39.84 -45.11
C SER A 2 -81.35 39.13 -44.18
N GLN A 3 -81.40 39.30 -42.87
CA GLN A 3 -80.85 40.24 -41.90
C GLN A 3 -81.10 39.60 -40.51
N GLU A 4 -80.19 39.89 -39.59
CA GLU A 4 -80.40 40.25 -38.18
C GLU A 4 -81.81 40.17 -37.57
N THR A 5 -81.88 39.68 -36.31
CA THR A 5 -82.51 40.42 -35.19
C THR A 5 -82.23 39.71 -33.84
N HIS A 6 -81.54 40.42 -32.94
CA HIS A 6 -81.59 40.26 -31.46
C HIS A 6 -82.88 40.93 -30.92
N PRO A 7 -83.38 40.62 -29.70
CA PRO A 7 -82.92 41.27 -28.45
C PRO A 7 -82.88 40.31 -27.21
N SER A 8 -81.99 40.52 -26.22
CA SER A 8 -82.17 41.29 -24.96
C SER A 8 -83.34 40.76 -24.08
N SER A 9 -83.27 40.53 -22.77
CA SER A 9 -82.51 41.21 -21.70
C SER A 9 -82.82 40.55 -20.34
N SER A 10 -81.89 40.75 -19.38
CA SER A 10 -82.12 40.97 -17.94
C SER A 10 -82.32 39.80 -16.96
N ALA A 11 -81.38 39.76 -16.01
CA ALA A 11 -81.24 38.94 -14.81
C ALA A 11 -82.30 39.24 -13.70
N PRO A 12 -82.34 38.53 -12.55
CA PRO A 12 -81.30 38.65 -11.50
C PRO A 12 -80.95 37.35 -10.71
N GLU A 13 -79.68 37.24 -10.30
CA GLU A 13 -79.20 36.50 -9.11
C GLU A 13 -79.67 37.21 -7.81
N PRO A 14 -79.54 36.68 -6.56
CA PRO A 14 -78.64 35.61 -6.10
C PRO A 14 -79.24 34.64 -5.05
N LEU A 15 -78.51 33.58 -4.68
CA LEU A 15 -78.47 33.05 -3.30
C LEU A 15 -77.30 32.05 -3.19
N GLY A 16 -76.51 32.19 -2.12
CA GLY A 16 -75.15 31.70 -1.97
C GLY A 16 -74.97 30.17 -1.93
N PRO A 17 -73.72 29.70 -2.11
CA PRO A 17 -73.47 28.28 -2.26
C PRO A 17 -73.42 27.58 -0.90
N MET A 18 -74.34 26.62 -0.73
CA MET A 18 -74.12 25.46 0.13
C MET A 18 -73.02 24.60 -0.48
N SER A 19 -72.10 24.14 0.37
CA SER A 19 -71.12 23.10 0.05
C SER A 19 -71.78 21.89 -0.59
N PRO A 20 -71.20 21.31 -1.64
CA PRO A 20 -71.45 19.93 -2.00
C PRO A 20 -70.18 19.09 -1.91
N GLU A 21 -70.38 17.95 -1.26
CA GLU A 21 -69.59 16.74 -1.44
C GLU A 21 -69.40 16.40 -2.92
N THR A 22 -68.21 15.86 -3.18
CA THR A 22 -67.60 15.45 -4.44
C THR A 22 -68.42 14.43 -5.25
N PRO A 23 -68.43 14.55 -6.59
CA PRO A 23 -68.49 13.41 -7.50
C PRO A 23 -67.20 13.24 -8.33
N PRO A 24 -66.96 12.05 -8.90
CA PRO A 24 -65.63 11.51 -9.14
C PRO A 24 -64.94 12.08 -10.39
N THR A 25 -63.63 12.27 -10.26
CA THR A 25 -62.67 12.60 -11.31
C THR A 25 -62.45 11.41 -12.25
N TYR A 26 -62.84 11.57 -13.51
CA TYR A 26 -62.20 10.88 -14.64
C TYR A 26 -61.30 11.90 -15.33
N GLY A 27 -59.98 11.67 -15.33
CA GLY A 27 -59.08 12.45 -16.15
C GLY A 27 -57.64 12.55 -15.66
N THR A 28 -56.78 11.80 -16.35
CA THR A 28 -55.40 12.14 -16.71
C THR A 28 -54.31 11.76 -15.71
N ALA A 29 -53.46 10.85 -16.17
CA ALA A 29 -52.24 10.38 -15.53
C ALA A 29 -51.27 11.53 -15.23
N GLY A 30 -51.01 11.77 -13.95
CA GLY A 30 -49.81 12.45 -13.47
C GLY A 30 -48.61 11.49 -13.39
N PRO A 31 -47.37 12.00 -13.45
CA PRO A 31 -46.18 11.16 -13.38
C PRO A 31 -46.11 10.45 -12.03
N PRO A 32 -45.55 9.22 -11.96
CA PRO A 32 -45.54 8.45 -10.73
C PRO A 32 -44.74 9.18 -9.65
N GLY A 33 -45.38 9.34 -8.49
CA GLY A 33 -44.77 9.90 -7.29
C GLY A 33 -43.51 9.12 -6.91
N GLU A 34 -42.45 9.88 -6.65
CA GLU A 34 -41.20 9.39 -6.07
C GLU A 34 -41.52 8.71 -4.72
N PRO A 35 -41.10 7.46 -4.49
CA PRO A 35 -41.32 6.82 -3.19
C PRO A 35 -40.53 7.58 -2.11
N PRO A 36 -41.00 7.58 -0.85
CA PRO A 36 -40.33 8.28 0.23
C PRO A 36 -38.90 7.76 0.36
N ARG A 37 -37.93 8.65 0.13
CA ARG A 37 -36.51 8.35 0.32
C ARG A 37 -36.32 7.87 1.75
N ALA A 38 -35.98 6.59 1.90
CA ALA A 38 -35.58 6.01 3.16
C ALA A 38 -34.53 6.94 3.78
N GLY A 39 -34.83 7.48 4.96
CA GLY A 39 -33.92 8.33 5.70
C GLY A 39 -32.58 7.63 5.84
N GLY A 40 -31.58 8.10 5.09
CA GLY A 40 -30.23 7.63 5.18
C GLY A 40 -29.79 7.84 6.63
N ARG A 41 -29.65 6.75 7.38
CA ARG A 41 -28.91 6.77 8.63
C ARG A 41 -27.48 7.14 8.26
N THR A 42 -27.16 8.43 8.35
CA THR A 42 -25.79 8.92 8.25
C THR A 42 -25.04 8.27 9.41
N LEU A 43 -24.30 7.21 9.13
CA LEU A 43 -23.43 6.57 10.13
C LEU A 43 -22.48 7.66 10.64
N PRO A 44 -22.41 7.90 11.97
CA PRO A 44 -21.55 8.94 12.51
C PRO A 44 -20.09 8.66 12.11
N PRO A 45 -19.29 9.70 11.81
CA PRO A 45 -17.95 9.57 11.23
C PRO A 45 -17.07 8.68 12.10
N LEU A 46 -16.33 7.76 11.47
CA LEU A 46 -15.50 6.79 12.18
C LEU A 46 -14.59 7.46 13.22
N PRO A 47 -14.38 6.85 14.40
CA PRO A 47 -13.44 7.35 15.39
C PRO A 47 -12.03 7.51 14.82
N GLY A 48 -11.26 8.50 15.30
CA GLY A 48 -9.86 8.67 14.90
C GLY A 48 -8.92 7.57 15.43
N ALA A 49 -7.79 7.37 14.75
CA ALA A 49 -6.80 6.35 15.09
C ALA A 49 -6.24 6.48 16.52
N GLU A 50 -6.05 7.71 17.01
CA GLU A 50 -5.57 7.96 18.38
C GLU A 50 -6.54 7.46 19.46
N ARG A 51 -7.86 7.65 19.25
CA ARG A 51 -8.90 7.17 20.16
C ARG A 51 -8.92 5.64 20.21
N LEU A 52 -8.79 4.99 19.05
CA LEU A 52 -8.71 3.53 18.94
C LEU A 52 -7.44 2.99 19.60
N ALA A 53 -6.30 3.64 19.40
CA ALA A 53 -5.05 3.29 20.08
C ALA A 53 -5.20 3.41 21.61
N GLY A 54 -5.97 4.39 22.10
CA GLY A 54 -6.33 4.52 23.51
C GLY A 54 -7.11 3.30 24.05
N GLU A 55 -8.14 2.87 23.33
CA GLU A 55 -8.95 1.71 23.73
C GLU A 55 -8.17 0.40 23.62
N LEU A 56 -7.32 0.25 22.60
CA LEU A 56 -6.40 -0.88 22.47
C LEU A 56 -5.37 -0.93 23.61
N ARG A 57 -4.85 0.21 24.07
CA ARG A 57 -4.00 0.28 25.27
C ARG A 57 -4.73 -0.21 26.52
N ALA A 58 -5.99 0.19 26.70
CA ALA A 58 -6.82 -0.28 27.80
C ALA A 58 -7.09 -1.79 27.72
N LEU A 59 -7.33 -2.30 26.50
CA LEU A 59 -7.57 -3.72 26.24
C LEU A 59 -6.32 -4.58 26.40
N ARG A 60 -5.11 -4.04 26.22
CA ARG A 60 -3.85 -4.81 26.21
C ARG A 60 -3.67 -5.70 27.44
N ARG A 61 -4.00 -5.21 28.64
CA ARG A 61 -3.80 -5.96 29.89
C ARG A 61 -4.90 -7.02 30.09
N PRO A 62 -6.20 -6.69 30.01
CA PRO A 62 -7.26 -7.70 30.14
C PRO A 62 -7.28 -8.71 28.99
N GLY A 63 -6.94 -8.30 27.77
CA GLY A 63 -7.04 -9.13 26.57
C GLY A 63 -8.49 -9.35 26.14
N LEU A 64 -8.73 -10.31 25.22
CA LEU A 64 -10.06 -10.57 24.66
C LEU A 64 -11.13 -10.90 25.71
N SER A 65 -10.75 -11.50 26.84
CA SER A 65 -11.67 -11.78 27.96
C SER A 65 -12.23 -10.49 28.61
N GLY A 66 -11.50 -9.38 28.53
CA GLY A 66 -11.91 -8.09 29.07
C GLY A 66 -12.86 -7.29 28.18
N LEU A 67 -13.15 -7.72 26.95
CA LEU A 67 -13.99 -6.98 26.01
C LEU A 67 -15.41 -6.72 26.55
N ARG A 68 -15.98 -7.67 27.29
CA ARG A 68 -17.32 -7.56 27.89
C ARG A 68 -17.37 -6.53 29.03
N THR A 69 -16.27 -6.35 29.74
CA THR A 69 -16.18 -5.45 30.90
C THR A 69 -15.73 -4.04 30.48
N LEU A 70 -14.74 -3.94 29.58
CA LEU A 70 -14.19 -2.67 29.12
C LEU A 70 -15.12 -1.91 28.17
N ARG A 71 -15.95 -2.64 27.40
CA ARG A 71 -16.86 -2.09 26.37
C ARG A 71 -16.24 -0.94 25.57
N PRO A 72 -15.21 -1.21 24.74
CA PRO A 72 -14.50 -0.18 23.99
C PRO A 72 -15.39 0.41 22.89
N GLU A 73 -16.02 1.55 23.16
CA GLU A 73 -17.05 2.14 22.29
C GLU A 73 -16.56 2.48 20.88
N ALA A 74 -15.33 3.00 20.75
CA ALA A 74 -14.77 3.32 19.44
C ALA A 74 -14.50 2.04 18.63
N LEU A 75 -13.94 1.00 19.24
CA LEU A 75 -13.74 -0.29 18.57
C LEU A 75 -15.08 -0.96 18.20
N ILE A 76 -16.09 -0.87 19.06
CA ILE A 76 -17.44 -1.37 18.77
C ILE A 76 -18.02 -0.63 17.58
N ARG A 77 -17.93 0.71 17.54
CA ARG A 77 -18.39 1.51 16.40
C ARG A 77 -17.69 1.15 15.09
N VAL A 78 -16.38 0.89 15.13
CA VAL A 78 -15.62 0.45 13.95
C VAL A 78 -16.06 -0.95 13.52
N ALA A 79 -16.32 -1.86 14.46
CA ALA A 79 -16.81 -3.20 14.16
C ALA A 79 -18.22 -3.18 13.53
N VAL A 80 -19.12 -2.31 14.03
CA VAL A 80 -20.45 -2.09 13.44
C VAL A 80 -20.32 -1.53 12.03
N ALA A 81 -19.49 -0.51 11.85
CA ALA A 81 -19.27 0.10 10.54
C ALA A 81 -18.61 -0.88 9.53
N ALA A 82 -17.83 -1.84 10.03
CA ALA A 82 -17.26 -2.92 9.24
C ALA A 82 -18.26 -4.06 8.94
N GLY A 83 -19.50 -3.98 9.44
CA GLY A 83 -20.50 -5.05 9.30
C GLY A 83 -20.18 -6.32 10.09
N LEU A 84 -19.31 -6.23 11.10
CA LEU A 84 -18.85 -7.37 11.92
C LEU A 84 -19.73 -7.61 13.16
N CYS A 85 -20.58 -6.65 13.51
CA CYS A 85 -21.61 -6.82 14.52
C CYS A 85 -22.82 -5.93 14.22
N GLY A 86 -24.02 -6.41 14.60
CA GLY A 86 -25.29 -5.76 14.29
C GLY A 86 -25.87 -4.91 15.43
N GLY A 87 -25.37 -5.04 16.67
CA GLY A 87 -25.87 -4.28 17.82
C GLY A 87 -25.69 -4.97 19.17
N SER A 88 -26.54 -4.64 20.14
CA SER A 88 -26.39 -5.09 21.53
C SER A 88 -26.47 -6.62 21.66
N GLY A 89 -25.34 -7.27 21.90
CA GLY A 89 -25.25 -8.73 22.14
C GLY A 89 -24.06 -9.42 21.48
N ASP A 90 -23.58 -8.93 20.33
CA ASP A 90 -22.47 -9.50 19.56
C ASP A 90 -21.22 -8.61 19.53
N GLU A 91 -21.24 -7.46 20.20
CA GLU A 91 -20.20 -6.42 20.23
C GLU A 91 -18.80 -6.98 20.52
N ALA A 92 -18.65 -7.82 21.54
CA ALA A 92 -17.36 -8.39 21.90
C ALA A 92 -16.82 -9.36 20.82
N ALA A 93 -17.71 -10.12 20.17
CA ALA A 93 -17.34 -11.00 19.07
C ALA A 93 -16.99 -10.19 17.81
N GLY A 94 -17.75 -9.12 17.53
CA GLY A 94 -17.47 -8.19 16.44
C GLY A 94 -16.11 -7.50 16.59
N VAL A 95 -15.78 -7.01 17.80
CA VAL A 95 -14.46 -6.44 18.07
C VAL A 95 -13.36 -7.49 17.94
N GLU A 96 -13.56 -8.72 18.43
CA GLU A 96 -12.57 -9.79 18.24
C GLU A 96 -12.34 -10.11 16.75
N MET A 97 -13.40 -10.18 15.94
CA MET A 97 -13.30 -10.37 14.49
C MET A 97 -12.61 -9.19 13.81
N LEU A 98 -12.90 -7.96 14.25
CA LEU A 98 -12.24 -6.75 13.74
C LEU A 98 -10.73 -6.78 14.02
N LEU A 99 -10.32 -7.14 15.25
CA LEU A 99 -8.90 -7.25 15.59
C LEU A 99 -8.21 -8.37 14.79
N LYS A 100 -8.87 -9.52 14.58
CA LYS A 100 -8.35 -10.58 13.69
C LYS A 100 -8.22 -10.09 12.25
N ALA A 101 -9.19 -9.35 11.74
CA ALA A 101 -9.14 -8.75 10.41
C ALA A 101 -7.99 -7.72 10.31
N GLY A 102 -7.83 -6.85 11.31
CA GLY A 102 -6.73 -5.89 11.39
C GLY A 102 -5.35 -6.56 11.45
N VAL A 103 -5.20 -7.65 12.20
CA VAL A 103 -3.93 -8.42 12.23
C VAL A 103 -3.64 -9.11 10.91
N ARG A 104 -4.64 -9.71 10.27
CA ARG A 104 -4.48 -10.28 8.91
C ARG A 104 -4.09 -9.19 7.92
N HIS A 105 -4.63 -8.00 8.09
CA HIS A 105 -4.33 -6.85 7.26
C HIS A 105 -2.89 -6.35 7.44
N LEU A 106 -2.40 -6.27 8.68
CA LEU A 106 -0.99 -5.97 8.98
C LEU A 106 -0.03 -7.00 8.39
N GLY A 107 -0.41 -8.28 8.38
CA GLY A 107 0.44 -9.39 7.91
C GLY A 107 0.26 -9.76 6.44
N GLY A 108 -0.72 -9.17 5.75
CA GLY A 108 -1.21 -9.67 4.47
C GLY A 108 -1.53 -11.17 4.48
N ARG A 109 -1.22 -11.86 3.37
CA ARG A 109 -1.39 -13.34 3.27
C ARG A 109 -0.23 -14.14 3.89
N THR A 110 0.68 -13.49 4.61
CA THR A 110 1.94 -14.12 5.06
C THR A 110 1.90 -14.67 6.48
N LEU A 111 0.90 -14.26 7.29
CA LEU A 111 0.74 -14.74 8.66
C LEU A 111 0.20 -16.17 8.67
N SER A 112 1.00 -17.09 9.19
CA SER A 112 0.57 -18.48 9.42
C SER A 112 -0.51 -18.53 10.51
N ALA A 113 -1.40 -19.52 10.43
CA ALA A 113 -2.52 -19.68 11.37
C ALA A 113 -2.06 -19.83 12.84
N ASP A 114 -0.87 -20.38 13.05
CA ASP A 114 -0.22 -20.58 14.36
C ASP A 114 0.60 -19.36 14.82
N GLY A 115 0.73 -18.31 14.00
CA GLY A 115 1.51 -17.11 14.32
C GLY A 115 3.03 -17.30 14.31
N THR A 116 3.55 -18.45 13.87
CA THR A 116 5.00 -18.74 13.89
C THR A 116 5.76 -18.10 12.72
N ARG A 117 5.08 -17.90 11.58
CA ARG A 117 5.63 -17.31 10.35
C ARG A 117 4.78 -16.14 9.87
N GLY A 118 5.40 -15.17 9.20
CA GLY A 118 4.76 -13.96 8.67
C GLY A 118 5.36 -12.67 9.22
N ASP A 119 4.76 -11.54 8.85
CA ASP A 119 5.25 -10.22 9.25
C ASP A 119 5.39 -10.07 10.79
N PRO A 120 6.54 -9.60 11.30
CA PRO A 120 6.78 -9.44 12.73
C PRO A 120 5.76 -8.54 13.44
N LEU A 121 5.26 -7.49 12.79
CA LEU A 121 4.27 -6.58 13.37
C LEU A 121 2.93 -7.28 13.58
N ALA A 122 2.48 -8.02 12.56
CA ALA A 122 1.25 -8.81 12.64
C ALA A 122 1.34 -9.92 13.69
N ARG A 123 2.47 -10.63 13.76
CA ARG A 123 2.73 -11.65 14.78
C ARG A 123 2.74 -11.06 16.18
N ALA A 124 3.44 -9.95 16.38
CA ALA A 124 3.49 -9.29 17.68
C ALA A 124 2.10 -8.75 18.09
N ALA A 125 1.31 -8.22 17.17
CA ALA A 125 -0.08 -7.82 17.42
C ALA A 125 -0.95 -9.02 17.82
N ALA A 126 -0.82 -10.15 17.11
CA ALA A 126 -1.55 -11.38 17.41
C ALA A 126 -1.26 -11.90 18.82
N HIS A 127 0.01 -11.93 19.23
CA HIS A 127 0.40 -12.30 20.60
C HIS A 127 -0.06 -11.27 21.63
N THR A 128 0.12 -9.97 21.37
CA THR A 128 -0.23 -8.88 22.31
C THR A 128 -1.69 -8.97 22.76
N PHE A 129 -2.59 -9.21 21.81
CA PHE A 129 -4.03 -9.27 22.07
C PHE A 129 -4.58 -10.69 22.27
N GLY A 130 -3.74 -11.73 22.10
CA GLY A 130 -4.15 -13.12 22.30
C GLY A 130 -5.10 -13.64 21.22
N LEU A 131 -4.85 -13.24 19.96
CA LEU A 131 -5.70 -13.54 18.80
C LEU A 131 -5.39 -14.90 18.16
N LEU A 132 -4.28 -15.53 18.56
CA LEU A 132 -3.87 -16.86 18.12
C LEU A 132 -4.68 -17.96 18.84
N PRO A 133 -4.80 -19.17 18.25
CA PRO A 133 -5.45 -20.31 18.90
C PRO A 133 -4.86 -20.57 20.29
N ASP A 134 -5.70 -20.77 21.31
CA ASP A 134 -5.32 -21.00 22.71
C ASP A 134 -4.67 -19.83 23.46
N TRP A 135 -4.46 -18.67 22.81
CA TRP A 135 -3.89 -17.48 23.47
C TRP A 135 -4.93 -16.58 24.15
N ARG A 136 -6.22 -16.89 24.01
CA ARG A 136 -7.33 -16.08 24.53
C ARG A 136 -7.29 -15.90 26.05
N GLY A 137 -6.91 -16.96 26.78
CA GLY A 137 -6.86 -16.98 28.25
C GLY A 137 -5.48 -16.68 28.85
N VAL A 138 -4.45 -16.54 28.04
CA VAL A 138 -3.07 -16.31 28.50
C VAL A 138 -2.96 -14.96 29.18
N SER A 139 -2.19 -14.85 30.27
CA SER A 139 -2.04 -13.59 31.00
C SER A 139 -1.41 -12.48 30.15
N GLY A 140 -1.74 -11.22 30.43
CA GLY A 140 -1.15 -10.08 29.71
C GLY A 140 0.38 -10.00 29.79
N GLN A 141 0.99 -10.57 30.84
CA GLN A 141 2.44 -10.65 30.99
C GLN A 141 3.06 -11.65 30.00
N GLU A 142 2.51 -12.86 29.92
CA GLU A 142 2.99 -13.89 29.00
C GLU A 142 2.71 -13.51 27.53
N ARG A 143 1.56 -12.87 27.25
CA ARG A 143 1.29 -12.29 25.92
C ARG A 143 2.34 -11.25 25.51
N ARG A 144 2.74 -10.35 26.43
CA ARG A 144 3.82 -9.39 26.16
C ARG A 144 5.15 -10.09 25.92
N LYS A 145 5.49 -11.08 26.75
CA LYS A 145 6.73 -11.84 26.60
C LYS A 145 6.82 -12.52 25.23
N ALA A 146 5.72 -13.13 24.79
CA ALA A 146 5.63 -13.74 23.46
C ALA A 146 5.72 -12.71 22.33
N ALA A 147 5.04 -11.56 22.45
CA ALA A 147 5.15 -10.48 21.47
C ALA A 147 6.58 -9.89 21.40
N ALA A 148 7.26 -9.76 22.53
CA ALA A 148 8.65 -9.31 22.60
C ALA A 148 9.62 -10.32 21.94
N ALA A 149 9.35 -11.62 22.11
CA ALA A 149 10.14 -12.69 21.48
C ALA A 149 10.08 -12.65 19.95
N VAL A 150 8.98 -12.16 19.35
CA VAL A 150 8.88 -11.96 17.88
C VAL A 150 9.98 -11.04 17.36
N TYR A 151 10.35 -10.03 18.14
CA TYR A 151 11.40 -9.05 17.81
C TYR A 151 12.78 -9.41 18.39
N GLY A 152 12.90 -10.52 19.13
CA GLY A 152 14.14 -10.89 19.81
C GLY A 152 14.55 -9.89 20.91
N VAL A 153 13.59 -9.19 21.54
CA VAL A 153 13.87 -8.20 22.59
C VAL A 153 13.27 -8.61 23.93
N THR A 154 13.72 -7.97 25.02
CA THR A 154 13.13 -8.16 26.34
C THR A 154 11.73 -7.55 26.42
N SER A 155 10.89 -8.07 27.31
CA SER A 155 9.55 -7.55 27.57
C SER A 155 9.55 -6.08 28.00
N GLU A 156 10.59 -5.64 28.71
CA GLU A 156 10.76 -4.25 29.13
C GLU A 156 11.10 -3.31 27.97
N ARG A 157 12.01 -3.72 27.08
CA ARG A 157 12.33 -2.96 25.86
C ARG A 157 11.11 -2.86 24.94
N PHE A 158 10.42 -3.99 24.75
CA PHE A 158 9.18 -4.05 23.97
C PHE A 158 8.14 -3.06 24.49
N ARG A 159 7.91 -3.01 25.82
CA ARG A 159 6.93 -2.10 26.44
C ARG A 159 7.22 -0.63 26.15
N LYS A 160 8.48 -0.23 26.11
CA LYS A 160 8.89 1.19 25.94
C LYS A 160 8.82 1.68 24.50
N SER A 161 8.82 0.78 23.51
CA SER A 161 8.91 1.17 22.10
C SER A 161 7.92 0.36 21.24
N GLN A 162 8.20 -0.92 20.99
CA GLN A 162 7.47 -1.74 20.01
C GLN A 162 6.00 -1.97 20.39
N GLU A 163 5.66 -2.02 21.69
CA GLU A 163 4.26 -2.19 22.13
C GLU A 163 3.39 -0.99 21.71
N GLN A 164 3.94 0.22 21.74
CA GLN A 164 3.21 1.43 21.33
C GLN A 164 3.00 1.44 19.82
N GLU A 165 4.01 1.05 19.05
CA GLU A 165 3.95 0.93 17.60
C GLU A 165 2.95 -0.14 17.16
N VAL A 166 3.01 -1.34 17.76
CA VAL A 166 2.03 -2.42 17.52
C VAL A 166 0.60 -1.95 17.73
N ILE A 167 0.35 -1.17 18.78
CA ILE A 167 -0.98 -0.65 19.09
C ILE A 167 -1.41 0.43 18.09
N ALA A 168 -0.52 1.36 17.74
CA ALA A 168 -0.82 2.42 16.78
C ALA A 168 -1.11 1.86 15.37
N GLU A 169 -0.30 0.92 14.91
CA GLU A 169 -0.47 0.30 13.60
C GLU A 169 -1.72 -0.59 13.55
N LEU A 170 -2.04 -1.32 14.62
CA LEU A 170 -3.29 -2.07 14.68
C LEU A 170 -4.52 -1.15 14.67
N ALA A 171 -4.45 0.03 15.30
CA ALA A 171 -5.52 1.02 15.27
C ALA A 171 -5.78 1.54 13.85
N LEU A 172 -4.73 1.79 13.07
CA LEU A 172 -4.84 2.16 11.66
C LEU A 172 -5.40 1.02 10.83
N ALA A 173 -4.91 -0.20 11.04
CA ALA A 173 -5.35 -1.39 10.31
C ALA A 173 -6.85 -1.66 10.46
N VAL A 174 -7.41 -1.54 11.67
CA VAL A 174 -8.86 -1.76 11.89
C VAL A 174 -9.71 -0.65 11.28
N LEU A 175 -9.20 0.58 11.17
CA LEU A 175 -9.91 1.65 10.47
C LEU A 175 -10.01 1.38 8.97
N THR A 176 -8.94 0.88 8.38
CA THR A 176 -8.97 0.53 6.96
C THR A 176 -9.93 -0.62 6.70
N VAL A 177 -9.91 -1.67 7.53
CA VAL A 177 -10.89 -2.77 7.43
C VAL A 177 -12.32 -2.24 7.42
N ALA A 178 -12.65 -1.27 8.30
CA ALA A 178 -13.97 -0.66 8.31
C ALA A 178 -14.25 0.22 7.08
N ARG A 179 -13.29 1.02 6.63
CA ARG A 179 -13.47 1.89 5.44
C ARG A 179 -13.77 1.06 4.19
N SER A 180 -13.03 -0.03 3.98
CA SER A 180 -13.24 -0.94 2.86
C SER A 180 -14.63 -1.59 2.86
N ALA A 181 -15.20 -1.82 4.05
CA ALA A 181 -16.56 -2.34 4.19
C ALA A 181 -17.64 -1.26 3.94
N ILE A 182 -17.40 -0.01 4.36
CA ILE A 182 -18.35 1.11 4.19
C ILE A 182 -18.48 1.55 2.73
N THR A 183 -17.37 1.61 1.99
CA THR A 183 -17.38 2.13 0.62
C THR A 183 -18.11 1.23 -0.38
N GLY A 184 -18.36 -0.03 -0.04
CA GLY A 184 -18.92 -1.02 -0.97
C GLY A 184 -18.10 -1.16 -2.27
N PRO A 185 -18.49 -2.04 -3.20
CA PRO A 185 -17.94 -2.02 -4.55
C PRO A 185 -18.38 -0.73 -5.27
N PRO A 186 -17.55 -0.09 -6.11
CA PRO A 186 -17.90 1.15 -6.79
C PRO A 186 -19.11 0.97 -7.74
N PRO A 187 -19.98 1.98 -7.88
CA PRO A 187 -21.14 1.90 -8.76
C PRO A 187 -20.73 1.90 -10.26
N PRO A 188 -21.47 1.18 -11.13
CA PRO A 188 -21.14 1.04 -12.54
C PRO A 188 -21.45 2.30 -13.34
N VAL A 189 -20.54 2.66 -14.25
CA VAL A 189 -20.74 3.68 -15.30
C VAL A 189 -21.69 3.09 -16.36
N PRO A 190 -22.70 3.83 -16.88
CA PRO A 190 -23.62 3.29 -17.87
C PRO A 190 -22.92 3.13 -19.21
N ALA A 191 -22.87 1.90 -19.73
CA ALA A 191 -22.47 1.58 -21.09
C ALA A 191 -23.65 0.93 -21.83
N GLY A 192 -23.72 1.19 -23.14
CA GLY A 192 -24.77 0.80 -24.06
C GLY A 192 -24.98 -0.72 -24.24
N PRO A 193 -25.78 -1.14 -25.24
CA PRO A 193 -26.64 -2.31 -25.12
C PRO A 193 -25.87 -3.64 -25.05
N GLU A 194 -26.19 -4.37 -23.99
CA GLU A 194 -26.25 -5.81 -23.80
C GLU A 194 -25.34 -6.71 -24.66
N GLU A 195 -24.28 -7.19 -24.02
CA GLU A 195 -23.81 -8.57 -24.22
C GLU A 195 -23.50 -9.20 -22.85
N THR A 196 -24.34 -10.18 -22.49
CA THR A 196 -24.08 -11.36 -21.65
C THR A 196 -23.13 -11.24 -20.45
N ALA A 197 -23.73 -11.33 -19.25
CA ALA A 197 -23.19 -11.77 -17.95
C ALA A 197 -21.66 -11.66 -17.72
N PRO A 198 -21.18 -10.78 -16.81
CA PRO A 198 -19.76 -10.67 -16.54
C PRO A 198 -19.27 -11.88 -15.74
N SER A 199 -18.53 -12.73 -16.45
CA SER A 199 -17.49 -13.60 -15.88
C SER A 199 -16.65 -12.80 -14.89
N VAL A 200 -16.32 -13.42 -13.75
CA VAL A 200 -15.28 -12.96 -12.82
C VAL A 200 -14.03 -12.68 -13.64
N ARG A 201 -13.77 -11.41 -13.99
CA ARG A 201 -12.54 -11.05 -14.72
C ARG A 201 -11.39 -11.32 -13.77
N THR A 202 -10.69 -12.42 -14.03
CA THR A 202 -9.28 -12.57 -13.65
C THR A 202 -8.56 -11.25 -13.92
N PRO A 203 -7.70 -10.76 -13.00
CA PRO A 203 -6.85 -9.61 -13.28
C PRO A 203 -6.21 -9.80 -14.64
N ASP A 204 -6.23 -8.77 -15.50
CA ASP A 204 -5.55 -8.85 -16.79
C ASP A 204 -4.11 -9.33 -16.55
N PRO A 205 -3.65 -10.34 -17.31
CA PRO A 205 -2.32 -10.89 -17.09
C PRO A 205 -1.30 -9.76 -17.24
N VAL A 206 -0.42 -9.61 -16.24
CA VAL A 206 0.67 -8.64 -16.27
C VAL A 206 1.43 -8.84 -17.59
N PRO A 207 1.54 -7.81 -18.45
CA PRO A 207 2.13 -7.95 -19.76
C PRO A 207 3.59 -8.36 -19.66
N ASP A 208 4.04 -9.12 -20.64
CA ASP A 208 5.44 -9.43 -20.80
C ASP A 208 6.21 -8.24 -21.37
N PRO A 209 7.52 -8.12 -21.08
CA PRO A 209 8.33 -7.10 -21.73
C PRO A 209 8.34 -7.30 -23.26
N PRO A 210 8.54 -6.23 -24.04
CA PRO A 210 8.56 -6.33 -25.50
C PRO A 210 9.60 -7.35 -25.98
N THR A 211 9.19 -8.27 -26.85
CA THR A 211 10.12 -9.18 -27.53
C THR A 211 10.83 -8.43 -28.65
N ARG A 212 12.17 -8.43 -28.66
CA ARG A 212 12.92 -7.99 -29.86
C ARG A 212 12.68 -9.00 -30.98
N LEU A 213 11.81 -8.66 -31.91
CA LEU A 213 11.54 -9.48 -33.10
C LEU A 213 12.70 -9.41 -34.11
N THR A 214 13.41 -8.28 -34.16
CA THR A 214 14.59 -8.06 -35.01
C THR A 214 15.53 -7.05 -34.35
N GLY A 215 16.81 -7.41 -34.28
CA GLY A 215 17.91 -6.59 -33.75
C GLY A 215 19.17 -7.45 -33.68
N PRO A 216 20.38 -6.88 -33.79
CA PRO A 216 21.58 -7.66 -33.54
C PRO A 216 21.49 -8.27 -32.14
N PRO A 217 21.84 -9.56 -31.95
CA PRO A 217 21.95 -10.16 -30.63
C PRO A 217 22.79 -9.25 -29.74
N LEU A 218 22.51 -9.19 -28.43
CA LEU A 218 23.44 -8.54 -27.53
C LEU A 218 24.83 -9.14 -27.77
N PRO A 219 25.88 -8.32 -27.97
CA PRO A 219 27.22 -8.84 -28.09
C PRO A 219 27.50 -9.73 -26.88
N ALA A 220 28.12 -10.90 -27.06
CA ALA A 220 28.42 -11.81 -25.94
C ALA A 220 29.16 -11.08 -24.79
N ALA A 221 29.99 -10.10 -25.12
CA ALA A 221 30.66 -9.21 -24.18
C ALA A 221 29.72 -8.45 -23.22
N ALA A 222 28.49 -8.11 -23.65
CA ALA A 222 27.49 -7.43 -22.82
C ALA A 222 26.79 -8.39 -21.84
N VAL A 223 26.62 -9.67 -22.21
CA VAL A 223 26.07 -10.70 -21.32
C VAL A 223 27.03 -10.96 -20.15
N HIS A 224 28.34 -10.92 -20.40
CA HIS A 224 29.38 -11.05 -19.36
C HIS A 224 29.46 -9.85 -18.39
N ARG A 225 28.67 -8.78 -18.61
CA ARG A 225 28.62 -7.60 -17.74
C ARG A 225 27.51 -7.66 -16.69
N VAL A 226 26.68 -8.69 -16.69
CA VAL A 226 25.64 -8.89 -15.69
C VAL A 226 26.06 -9.97 -14.70
N THR A 227 26.09 -9.63 -13.41
CA THR A 227 26.37 -10.59 -12.31
C THR A 227 25.17 -10.68 -11.38
N VAL A 228 24.71 -11.90 -11.08
CA VAL A 228 23.60 -12.13 -10.14
C VAL A 228 24.15 -12.54 -8.77
N HIS A 229 23.75 -11.85 -7.71
CA HIS A 229 24.16 -12.09 -6.33
C HIS A 229 23.01 -12.63 -5.49
N VAL A 230 23.34 -13.59 -4.61
CA VAL A 230 22.45 -14.04 -3.53
C VAL A 230 22.93 -13.41 -2.22
N ALA A 231 22.46 -12.21 -1.93
CA ALA A 231 22.87 -11.46 -0.75
C ALA A 231 21.83 -10.38 -0.40
N SER A 232 21.97 -9.79 0.79
CA SER A 232 21.35 -8.50 1.06
C SER A 232 22.19 -7.40 0.38
N ILE A 233 21.54 -6.46 -0.29
CA ILE A 233 22.21 -5.45 -1.13
C ILE A 233 23.24 -4.61 -0.35
N GLU A 234 23.00 -4.36 0.93
CA GLU A 234 23.90 -3.62 1.81
C GLU A 234 25.24 -4.33 2.05
N LEU A 235 25.34 -5.63 1.77
CA LEU A 235 26.56 -6.42 1.95
C LEU A 235 27.50 -6.38 0.74
N LEU A 236 27.01 -5.88 -0.41
CA LEU A 236 27.84 -5.77 -1.60
C LEU A 236 28.90 -4.68 -1.42
N ARG A 237 30.04 -4.88 -2.09
CA ARG A 237 31.22 -4.01 -2.01
C ARG A 237 31.72 -3.69 -3.41
N ASP A 238 32.42 -2.58 -3.53
CA ASP A 238 33.10 -2.16 -4.75
C ASP A 238 32.15 -2.02 -5.94
N ILE A 239 30.91 -1.61 -5.64
CA ILE A 239 29.89 -1.23 -6.62
C ILE A 239 29.57 0.25 -6.42
N ASP A 240 29.66 1.01 -7.50
CA ASP A 240 29.59 2.46 -7.46
C ASP A 240 28.20 2.97 -7.07
N ILE A 241 27.15 2.34 -7.59
CA ILE A 241 25.77 2.81 -7.42
C ILE A 241 24.90 1.66 -6.94
N LEU A 242 24.24 1.82 -5.80
CA LEU A 242 23.19 0.90 -5.36
C LEU A 242 21.81 1.51 -5.60
N VAL A 243 20.90 0.74 -6.17
CA VAL A 243 19.54 1.20 -6.43
C VAL A 243 18.61 0.72 -5.31
N SER A 244 17.89 1.65 -4.69
CA SER A 244 16.82 1.34 -3.74
C SER A 244 15.46 1.30 -4.43
N SER A 245 14.60 0.37 -4.01
CA SER A 245 13.21 0.30 -4.43
C SER A 245 12.35 1.11 -3.45
N GLU A 246 11.84 2.26 -3.89
CA GLU A 246 11.04 3.16 -3.06
C GLU A 246 9.60 3.28 -3.55
N ASN A 247 8.75 3.78 -2.65
CA ASN A 247 7.41 4.23 -3.02
C ASN A 247 7.45 5.59 -3.74
N ILE A 248 6.34 5.97 -4.39
CA ILE A 248 6.24 7.25 -5.11
C ILE A 248 6.28 8.49 -4.22
N TYR A 249 6.23 8.34 -2.89
CA TYR A 249 6.45 9.44 -1.96
C TYR A 249 7.93 9.55 -1.53
N LEU A 250 8.79 8.64 -2.03
CA LEU A 250 10.19 8.51 -1.63
C LEU A 250 10.38 8.39 -0.11
N GLU A 251 9.36 7.85 0.57
CA GLU A 251 9.41 7.63 2.01
C GLU A 251 10.12 6.31 2.27
N MET A 252 11.38 6.39 2.71
CA MET A 252 12.15 5.19 3.01
C MET A 252 11.50 4.35 4.09
N SER A 253 11.55 3.03 3.88
CA SER A 253 11.08 2.03 4.83
C SER A 253 11.77 2.20 6.19
N LYS A 254 11.08 1.74 7.25
CA LYS A 254 11.62 1.80 8.60
C LYS A 254 12.89 0.97 8.67
N THR A 255 13.85 1.47 9.44
CA THR A 255 15.17 0.85 9.57
C THR A 255 15.10 -0.59 10.05
N PHE A 256 14.12 -1.05 10.83
CA PHE A 256 14.07 -2.46 11.27
C PHE A 256 13.38 -3.42 10.27
N ARG A 257 12.81 -2.91 9.16
CA ARG A 257 12.12 -3.75 8.18
C ARG A 257 13.11 -4.48 7.27
N SER A 258 12.79 -5.72 6.92
CA SER A 258 13.54 -6.56 5.98
C SER A 258 13.21 -6.23 4.52
N THR A 259 13.31 -4.95 4.18
CA THR A 259 13.10 -4.41 2.82
C THR A 259 14.41 -3.84 2.30
N VAL A 260 14.60 -3.78 0.99
CA VAL A 260 15.78 -3.14 0.37
C VAL A 260 15.98 -1.72 0.90
N SER A 261 14.93 -0.90 0.86
CA SER A 261 14.92 0.47 1.38
C SER A 261 15.37 0.55 2.84
N GLY A 262 14.76 -0.25 3.73
CA GLY A 262 15.10 -0.27 5.15
C GLY A 262 16.52 -0.77 5.43
N SER A 263 17.00 -1.73 4.64
CA SER A 263 18.37 -2.25 4.70
C SER A 263 19.40 -1.20 4.29
N LEU A 264 19.19 -0.52 3.16
CA LEU A 264 20.07 0.55 2.70
C LEU A 264 20.07 1.74 3.67
N ARG A 265 18.90 2.15 4.16
CA ARG A 265 18.77 3.20 5.19
C ARG A 265 19.59 2.88 6.44
N ARG A 266 19.47 1.66 6.97
CA ARG A 266 20.28 1.22 8.13
C ARG A 266 21.77 1.26 7.87
N ALA A 267 22.18 0.80 6.68
CA ALA A 267 23.58 0.58 6.36
C ALA A 267 24.31 1.87 5.96
N ALA A 268 23.59 2.84 5.41
CA ALA A 268 24.11 4.16 5.08
C ALA A 268 24.10 5.14 6.26
N ALA A 269 23.36 4.85 7.32
CA ALA A 269 23.33 5.68 8.52
C ALA A 269 24.73 5.81 9.15
N ILE A 270 25.14 7.04 9.46
CA ILE A 270 26.38 7.33 10.19
C ILE A 270 26.12 7.08 11.66
N ARG A 271 27.04 6.33 12.29
CA ARG A 271 26.94 5.97 13.71
C ARG A 271 28.13 6.47 14.49
N ASP A 272 27.90 6.79 15.75
CA ASP A 272 28.97 7.08 16.70
C ASP A 272 29.62 5.79 17.22
N GLU A 273 30.60 5.94 18.11
CA GLU A 273 31.32 4.84 18.77
C GLU A 273 30.40 3.95 19.63
N ALA A 274 29.29 4.50 20.14
CA ALA A 274 28.28 3.76 20.88
C ALA A 274 27.31 2.98 19.95
N GLY A 275 27.41 3.18 18.64
CA GLY A 275 26.56 2.58 17.63
C GLY A 275 25.20 3.28 17.44
N GLU A 276 25.00 4.44 18.07
CA GLU A 276 23.80 5.26 17.90
C GLU A 276 23.82 5.95 16.54
N THR A 277 22.65 6.16 15.93
CA THR A 277 22.56 6.83 14.64
C THR A 277 22.67 8.33 14.83
N VAL A 278 23.78 8.90 14.34
CA VAL A 278 24.06 10.34 14.37
C VAL A 278 23.46 11.04 13.15
N ASP A 279 23.50 10.38 11.99
CA ASP A 279 22.90 10.91 10.77
C ASP A 279 22.23 9.80 9.96
N ASP A 280 20.94 9.97 9.68
CA ASP A 280 20.15 9.15 8.76
C ASP A 280 20.25 9.77 7.35
N VAL A 281 21.45 9.67 6.78
CA VAL A 281 21.88 10.39 5.57
C VAL A 281 20.87 10.28 4.44
N LEU A 282 20.44 9.05 4.11
CA LEU A 282 19.54 8.82 2.98
C LEU A 282 18.16 9.45 3.21
N ALA A 283 17.60 9.30 4.41
CA ALA A 283 16.28 9.88 4.72
C ALA A 283 16.34 11.40 4.74
N ARG A 284 17.40 11.98 5.32
CA ARG A 284 17.61 13.42 5.36
C ARG A 284 17.75 14.01 3.96
N GLU A 285 18.63 13.46 3.12
CA GLU A 285 18.86 13.96 1.76
C GLU A 285 17.64 13.78 0.85
N LEU A 286 16.85 12.71 1.01
CA LEU A 286 15.57 12.56 0.30
C LEU A 286 14.56 13.64 0.72
N VAL A 287 14.45 13.95 2.01
CA VAL A 287 13.58 15.03 2.49
C VAL A 287 14.03 16.39 1.94
N GLU A 288 15.33 16.65 1.93
CA GLU A 288 15.93 17.86 1.35
C GLU A 288 15.63 17.94 -0.16
N TRP A 289 15.80 16.85 -0.90
CA TRP A 289 15.49 16.78 -2.31
C TRP A 289 14.00 17.03 -2.58
N MET A 290 13.11 16.39 -1.82
CA MET A 290 11.66 16.57 -1.93
C MET A 290 11.26 18.02 -1.66
N ARG A 291 11.89 18.68 -0.69
CA ARG A 291 11.68 20.10 -0.42
C ARG A 291 12.17 20.98 -1.58
N ALA A 292 13.39 20.75 -2.06
CA ALA A 292 13.99 21.52 -3.15
C ALA A 292 13.19 21.44 -4.46
N HIS A 293 12.45 20.35 -4.67
CA HIS A 293 11.63 20.13 -5.87
C HIS A 293 10.13 20.42 -5.66
N GLY A 294 9.74 21.01 -4.52
CA GLY A 294 8.34 21.35 -4.23
C GLY A 294 7.42 20.13 -4.09
N ARG A 295 7.96 19.00 -3.62
CA ARG A 295 7.26 17.72 -3.48
C ARG A 295 7.12 17.25 -2.03
N SER A 296 7.40 18.09 -1.04
CA SER A 296 7.18 17.72 0.37
C SER A 296 5.75 17.22 0.61
N GLY A 297 5.60 15.94 0.98
CA GLY A 297 4.30 15.29 1.21
C GLY A 297 3.50 14.95 -0.06
N LEU A 298 4.07 15.16 -1.26
CA LEU A 298 3.43 14.86 -2.54
C LEU A 298 4.15 13.71 -3.24
N PRO A 299 3.44 12.91 -4.05
CA PRO A 299 4.09 11.88 -4.84
C PRO A 299 4.94 12.50 -5.96
N VAL A 300 6.05 11.85 -6.28
CA VAL A 300 6.77 12.02 -7.55
C VAL A 300 6.13 11.17 -8.65
N ARG A 301 6.47 11.47 -9.90
CA ARG A 301 6.06 10.63 -11.03
C ARG A 301 6.65 9.22 -10.87
N PRO A 302 5.88 8.14 -11.04
CA PRO A 302 6.44 6.79 -11.11
C PRO A 302 7.62 6.73 -12.10
N GLY A 303 8.66 5.99 -11.76
CA GLY A 303 9.89 5.88 -12.55
C GLY A 303 10.90 7.01 -12.30
N THR A 304 10.57 7.99 -11.45
CA THR A 304 11.54 8.99 -10.98
C THR A 304 12.64 8.31 -10.17
N VAL A 305 13.88 8.69 -10.43
CA VAL A 305 15.05 8.24 -9.67
C VAL A 305 15.72 9.44 -9.04
N VAL A 306 15.88 9.40 -7.72
CA VAL A 306 16.51 10.47 -6.95
C VAL A 306 17.85 9.99 -6.41
N PRO A 307 18.96 10.69 -6.68
CA PRO A 307 20.24 10.29 -6.12
C PRO A 307 20.47 10.90 -4.73
N THR A 308 21.11 10.14 -3.87
CA THR A 308 21.70 10.64 -2.61
C THR A 308 23.16 10.23 -2.52
N SER A 309 23.89 10.85 -1.60
CA SER A 309 25.18 10.36 -1.13
C SER A 309 25.03 8.95 -0.51
N PRO A 310 26.14 8.20 -0.36
CA PRO A 310 26.11 6.83 0.14
C PRO A 310 26.11 6.74 1.67
N GLY A 311 26.34 7.85 2.38
CA GLY A 311 26.57 7.83 3.83
C GLY A 311 27.69 6.86 4.22
N ALA A 312 27.47 6.06 5.26
CA ALA A 312 28.43 5.06 5.73
C ALA A 312 28.76 3.96 4.71
N LEU A 313 27.94 3.75 3.66
CA LEU A 313 28.24 2.81 2.58
C LEU A 313 29.44 3.25 1.72
N ALA A 314 29.90 4.51 1.83
CA ALA A 314 31.15 4.96 1.23
C ALA A 314 32.33 4.05 1.57
N GLN A 315 32.39 3.54 2.80
CA GLN A 315 33.44 2.64 3.27
C GLN A 315 33.44 1.27 2.57
N ARG A 316 32.40 0.97 1.80
CA ARG A 316 32.25 -0.26 1.01
C ARG A 316 32.47 -0.03 -0.48
N GLY A 317 32.98 1.13 -0.87
CA GLY A 317 33.18 1.50 -2.27
C GLY A 317 31.90 1.99 -2.98
N VAL A 318 30.79 2.18 -2.25
CA VAL A 318 29.57 2.77 -2.81
C VAL A 318 29.72 4.28 -2.91
N ARG A 319 29.40 4.84 -4.07
CA ARG A 319 29.56 6.27 -4.36
C ARG A 319 28.24 6.99 -4.46
N ARG A 320 27.15 6.29 -4.83
CA ARG A 320 25.79 6.82 -4.89
C ARG A 320 24.73 5.80 -4.48
N ILE A 321 23.61 6.32 -3.98
CA ILE A 321 22.37 5.56 -3.86
C ILE A 321 21.34 6.19 -4.79
N HIS A 322 20.73 5.39 -5.64
CA HIS A 322 19.66 5.80 -6.54
C HIS A 322 18.32 5.30 -5.99
N HIS A 323 17.44 6.19 -5.57
CA HIS A 323 16.13 5.86 -5.03
C HIS A 323 15.10 5.85 -6.15
N ALA A 324 14.70 4.66 -6.57
CA ALA A 324 13.75 4.47 -7.66
C ALA A 324 12.30 4.42 -7.13
N ALA A 325 11.51 5.44 -7.47
CA ALA A 325 10.09 5.54 -7.15
C ALA A 325 9.26 4.61 -8.06
N VAL A 326 9.17 3.33 -7.69
CA VAL A 326 8.50 2.30 -8.51
C VAL A 326 7.18 1.83 -7.92
N ALA A 327 6.98 2.02 -6.61
CA ALA A 327 5.86 1.47 -5.88
C ALA A 327 4.80 2.55 -5.58
N SER A 328 3.64 2.48 -6.23
CA SER A 328 2.51 3.35 -5.92
C SER A 328 1.68 2.71 -4.82
N PRO A 329 1.39 3.39 -3.69
CA PRO A 329 0.51 2.81 -2.70
C PRO A 329 -0.86 2.54 -3.32
N THR A 330 -1.45 1.40 -2.97
CA THR A 330 -2.81 1.06 -3.37
C THR A 330 -3.80 1.98 -2.64
N SER A 331 -4.98 2.19 -3.23
CA SER A 331 -6.02 3.06 -2.67
C SER A 331 -6.56 2.59 -1.31
N ASP A 332 -6.37 1.31 -0.99
CA ASP A 332 -6.66 0.77 0.34
C ASP A 332 -5.59 1.18 1.38
N GLY A 333 -4.37 1.56 0.98
CA GLY A 333 -3.30 2.00 1.87
C GLY A 333 -2.41 0.87 2.41
N HIS A 334 -2.57 -0.39 1.97
CA HIS A 334 -1.91 -1.56 2.56
C HIS A 334 -1.04 -2.38 1.63
N GLY A 335 -1.00 -1.97 0.38
CA GLY A 335 -0.17 -2.59 -0.63
C GLY A 335 0.52 -1.53 -1.47
N TYR A 336 1.37 -2.03 -2.36
CA TYR A 336 1.88 -1.24 -3.44
C TYR A 336 1.44 -1.87 -4.74
N ARG A 337 1.04 -1.06 -5.70
CA ARG A 337 0.96 -1.45 -7.09
C ARG A 337 2.21 -0.96 -7.78
N VAL A 338 2.74 -1.82 -8.64
CA VAL A 338 3.88 -1.49 -9.48
C VAL A 338 3.46 -1.77 -10.91
N ASP A 339 3.56 -0.75 -11.76
CA ASP A 339 3.39 -0.91 -13.20
C ASP A 339 4.70 -1.47 -13.78
N PRO A 340 4.67 -2.55 -14.58
CA PRO A 340 5.88 -3.09 -15.20
C PRO A 340 6.66 -2.09 -16.05
N HIS A 341 5.99 -1.16 -16.74
CA HIS A 341 6.67 -0.15 -17.56
C HIS A 341 7.50 0.80 -16.70
N VAL A 342 7.05 1.07 -15.48
CA VAL A 342 7.76 1.91 -14.50
C VAL A 342 9.10 1.30 -14.09
N LEU A 343 9.24 -0.04 -14.09
CA LEU A 343 10.55 -0.68 -13.86
C LEU A 343 11.55 -0.31 -14.96
N ALA A 344 11.13 -0.38 -16.22
CA ALA A 344 11.98 -0.02 -17.34
C ALA A 344 12.38 1.46 -17.33
N GLU A 345 11.42 2.34 -17.01
CA GLU A 345 11.70 3.76 -16.84
C GLU A 345 12.70 4.05 -15.72
N ALA A 346 12.54 3.40 -14.57
CA ALA A 346 13.44 3.56 -13.42
C ALA A 346 14.86 3.06 -13.70
N VAL A 347 14.99 1.94 -14.42
CA VAL A 347 16.29 1.44 -14.88
C VAL A 347 16.93 2.47 -15.82
N SER A 348 16.22 2.92 -16.86
CA SER A 348 16.76 3.90 -17.81
C SER A 348 17.11 5.23 -17.13
N ALA A 349 16.29 5.71 -16.18
CA ALA A 349 16.57 6.90 -15.40
C ALA A 349 17.82 6.76 -14.52
N SER A 350 18.04 5.58 -13.93
CA SER A 350 19.24 5.28 -13.14
C SER A 350 20.49 5.33 -14.00
N PHE A 351 20.48 4.73 -15.20
CA PHE A 351 21.61 4.79 -16.13
C PHE A 351 21.86 6.21 -16.65
N ARG A 352 20.80 6.95 -16.99
CA ARG A 352 20.91 8.34 -17.44
C ARG A 352 21.58 9.22 -16.39
N LEU A 353 21.19 9.05 -15.14
CA LEU A 353 21.76 9.76 -14.00
C LEU A 353 23.22 9.35 -13.75
N ALA A 354 23.50 8.04 -13.78
CA ALA A 354 24.85 7.51 -13.64
C ALA A 354 25.80 8.07 -14.72
N ARG A 355 25.37 8.12 -15.99
CA ARG A 355 26.14 8.72 -17.10
C ARG A 355 26.37 10.21 -16.87
N ALA A 356 25.37 10.95 -16.40
CA ALA A 356 25.49 12.39 -16.14
C ALA A 356 26.44 12.73 -14.98
N GLU A 357 26.62 11.79 -14.04
CA GLU A 357 27.50 11.94 -12.89
C GLU A 357 28.88 11.27 -13.11
N ARG A 358 29.03 10.43 -14.14
CA ARG A 358 30.16 9.52 -14.35
C ARG A 358 31.53 10.17 -14.16
N ASP A 359 31.78 11.26 -14.88
CA ASP A 359 33.10 11.91 -14.93
C ASP A 359 33.34 12.87 -13.75
N ARG A 360 32.37 12.99 -12.83
CA ARG A 360 32.56 13.75 -11.58
C ARG A 360 33.30 12.92 -10.52
N TYR A 361 33.51 11.64 -10.77
CA TYR A 361 34.19 10.71 -9.88
C TYR A 361 35.52 10.27 -10.48
N ASP A 362 36.50 10.04 -9.63
CA ASP A 362 37.78 9.42 -9.97
C ASP A 362 37.97 8.13 -9.14
N PRO A 363 38.02 6.94 -9.74
CA PRO A 363 37.80 6.66 -11.18
C PRO A 363 36.35 6.99 -11.62
N PRO A 364 36.03 7.10 -12.91
CA PRO A 364 34.66 7.33 -13.34
C PRO A 364 33.68 6.26 -12.85
N LEU A 365 32.41 6.61 -12.65
CA LEU A 365 31.37 5.62 -12.31
C LEU A 365 31.25 4.58 -13.44
N SER A 366 31.14 3.30 -13.06
CA SER A 366 31.18 2.18 -14.00
C SER A 366 30.27 1.01 -13.64
N SER A 367 29.66 1.02 -12.44
CA SER A 367 28.83 -0.10 -11.98
C SER A 367 27.53 0.31 -11.29
N LEU A 368 26.46 -0.45 -11.54
CA LEU A 368 25.15 -0.30 -10.88
C LEU A 368 24.69 -1.63 -10.29
N CYS A 369 24.08 -1.60 -9.11
CA CYS A 369 23.38 -2.74 -8.54
C CYS A 369 21.87 -2.50 -8.43
N PHE A 370 21.09 -3.34 -9.10
CA PHE A 370 19.64 -3.36 -8.99
C PHE A 370 19.18 -4.53 -8.11
N PRO A 371 18.34 -4.30 -7.09
CA PRO A 371 17.57 -5.36 -6.47
C PRO A 371 16.50 -5.85 -7.44
N LEU A 372 15.82 -6.95 -7.12
CA LEU A 372 14.59 -7.35 -7.82
C LEU A 372 13.46 -6.32 -7.57
N LEU A 373 13.48 -5.23 -8.34
CA LEU A 373 12.59 -4.07 -8.20
C LEU A 373 11.11 -4.48 -8.28
N GLY A 374 10.29 -3.89 -7.42
CA GLY A 374 8.82 -4.07 -7.47
C GLY A 374 8.28 -5.43 -7.01
N ALA A 375 9.12 -6.44 -6.80
CA ALA A 375 8.69 -7.80 -6.45
C ALA A 375 8.32 -8.02 -4.98
N GLY A 376 8.52 -7.04 -4.10
CA GLY A 376 8.21 -7.17 -2.67
C GLY A 376 6.71 -7.30 -2.39
N HIS A 377 5.92 -6.35 -2.91
CA HIS A 377 4.47 -6.29 -2.67
C HIS A 377 3.65 -5.84 -3.91
N GLY A 378 4.29 -5.64 -5.08
CA GLY A 378 3.62 -5.08 -6.26
C GLY A 378 3.47 -6.05 -7.42
N LEU A 379 4.59 -6.53 -7.97
CA LEU A 379 4.60 -7.44 -9.11
C LEU A 379 4.94 -8.87 -8.71
N PRO A 380 4.42 -9.88 -9.44
CA PRO A 380 4.93 -11.24 -9.36
C PRO A 380 6.45 -11.25 -9.63
N PRO A 381 7.27 -11.93 -8.80
CA PRO A 381 8.73 -11.88 -8.91
C PRO A 381 9.28 -12.27 -10.29
N GLU A 382 8.64 -13.23 -10.96
CA GLU A 382 9.03 -13.66 -12.31
C GLU A 382 8.87 -12.54 -13.34
N LYS A 383 7.73 -11.83 -13.30
CA LYS A 383 7.46 -10.69 -14.18
C LYS A 383 8.41 -9.53 -13.90
N ALA A 384 8.64 -9.23 -12.62
CA ALA A 384 9.62 -8.23 -12.21
C ALA A 384 11.03 -8.55 -12.72
N ALA A 385 11.47 -9.81 -12.62
CA ALA A 385 12.78 -10.25 -13.09
C ALA A 385 12.91 -10.06 -14.62
N ARG A 386 11.89 -10.47 -15.38
CA ARG A 386 11.87 -10.32 -16.84
C ARG A 386 11.94 -8.86 -17.27
N TRP A 387 11.12 -7.99 -16.68
CA TRP A 387 11.13 -6.55 -17.00
C TRP A 387 12.44 -5.87 -16.60
N LEU A 388 13.00 -6.21 -15.43
CA LEU A 388 14.28 -5.68 -14.98
C LEU A 388 15.43 -6.08 -15.92
N CYS A 389 15.57 -7.38 -16.21
CA CYS A 389 16.63 -7.88 -17.09
C CYS A 389 16.49 -7.32 -18.51
N TRP A 390 15.27 -7.26 -19.05
CA TRP A 390 15.00 -6.63 -20.34
C TRP A 390 15.49 -5.17 -20.38
N ALA A 391 15.11 -4.36 -19.40
CA ALA A 391 15.51 -2.95 -19.36
C ALA A 391 17.03 -2.77 -19.16
N VAL A 392 17.66 -3.63 -18.38
CA VAL A 392 19.12 -3.66 -18.22
C VAL A 392 19.81 -4.00 -19.55
N HIS A 393 19.32 -5.00 -20.27
CA HIS A 393 19.86 -5.38 -21.59
C HIS A 393 19.69 -4.26 -22.61
N GLU A 394 18.56 -3.53 -22.60
CA GLU A 394 18.38 -2.32 -23.41
C GLU A 394 19.49 -1.29 -23.14
N GLU A 395 19.75 -0.96 -21.86
CA GLU A 395 20.76 0.02 -21.49
C GLU A 395 22.20 -0.44 -21.79
N LEU A 396 22.52 -1.72 -21.56
CA LEU A 396 23.83 -2.30 -21.89
C LEU A 396 24.06 -2.41 -23.40
N SER A 397 23.01 -2.61 -24.20
CA SER A 397 23.13 -2.61 -25.66
C SER A 397 23.47 -1.22 -26.21
N ARG A 398 23.09 -0.16 -25.50
CA ARG A 398 23.43 1.23 -25.84
C ARG A 398 24.82 1.63 -25.35
N ASP A 399 25.23 1.12 -24.19
CA ASP A 399 26.51 1.44 -23.57
C ASP A 399 27.06 0.22 -22.82
N PRO A 400 27.91 -0.60 -23.47
CA PRO A 400 28.45 -1.82 -22.89
C PRO A 400 29.61 -1.56 -21.91
N SER A 401 29.94 -0.30 -21.63
CA SER A 401 31.00 0.05 -20.69
C SER A 401 30.60 -0.11 -19.22
N TRP A 402 29.30 -0.24 -18.95
CA TRP A 402 28.77 -0.46 -17.60
C TRP A 402 28.82 -1.93 -17.19
N THR A 403 29.07 -2.16 -15.91
CA THR A 403 28.86 -3.45 -15.25
C THR A 403 27.59 -3.39 -14.40
N VAL A 404 26.74 -4.41 -14.48
CA VAL A 404 25.47 -4.46 -13.75
C VAL A 404 25.45 -5.65 -12.81
N HIS A 405 25.06 -5.37 -11.58
CA HIS A 405 24.85 -6.36 -10.55
C HIS A 405 23.35 -6.48 -10.27
N LEU A 406 22.82 -7.69 -10.32
CA LEU A 406 21.45 -7.98 -9.90
C LEU A 406 21.51 -8.68 -8.56
N VAL A 407 20.68 -8.30 -7.60
CA VAL A 407 20.72 -8.90 -6.26
C VAL A 407 19.34 -9.33 -5.78
N ALA A 408 19.30 -10.51 -5.18
CA ALA A 408 18.15 -10.99 -4.44
C ALA A 408 18.59 -11.67 -3.14
N GLN A 409 17.82 -11.47 -2.07
CA GLN A 409 18.12 -12.08 -0.76
C GLN A 409 17.90 -13.59 -0.72
N ARG A 410 17.07 -14.11 -1.63
CA ARG A 410 16.61 -15.51 -1.63
C ARG A 410 17.14 -16.24 -2.88
N PRO A 411 17.72 -17.44 -2.74
CA PRO A 411 18.26 -18.20 -3.88
C PRO A 411 17.26 -18.42 -5.03
N GLU A 412 15.99 -18.65 -4.72
CA GLU A 412 14.92 -18.83 -5.70
C GLU A 412 14.61 -17.56 -6.49
N LEU A 413 14.72 -16.38 -5.89
CA LEU A 413 14.56 -15.11 -6.59
C LEU A 413 15.78 -14.81 -7.46
N ALA A 414 16.97 -15.17 -6.98
CA ALA A 414 18.18 -15.08 -7.78
C ALA A 414 18.12 -16.01 -9.00
N LYS A 415 17.55 -17.22 -8.87
CA LYS A 415 17.31 -18.11 -10.02
C LYS A 415 16.42 -17.47 -11.08
N LEU A 416 15.39 -16.71 -10.69
CA LEU A 416 14.55 -15.96 -11.63
C LEU A 416 15.37 -14.88 -12.37
N LEU A 417 16.22 -14.15 -11.65
CA LEU A 417 17.13 -13.16 -12.25
C LEU A 417 18.13 -13.83 -13.21
N THR A 418 18.74 -14.94 -12.81
CA THR A 418 19.66 -15.72 -13.66
C THR A 418 18.95 -16.17 -14.93
N ALA A 419 17.79 -16.82 -14.81
CA ALA A 419 17.02 -17.28 -15.96
C ALA A 419 16.62 -16.12 -16.89
N ALA A 420 16.14 -15.00 -16.34
CA ALA A 420 15.76 -13.83 -17.12
C ALA A 420 16.95 -13.12 -17.76
N SER A 421 18.13 -13.13 -17.12
CA SER A 421 19.36 -12.54 -17.67
C SER A 421 20.01 -13.39 -18.76
N SER A 422 19.74 -14.71 -18.77
CA SER A 422 20.23 -15.63 -19.80
C SER A 422 19.26 -15.81 -20.96
N ALA A 423 18.03 -15.28 -20.85
CA ALA A 423 17.06 -15.30 -21.93
C ALA A 423 17.46 -14.30 -23.03
N PRO A 424 17.41 -14.72 -24.32
CA PRO A 424 17.86 -13.91 -25.45
C PRO A 424 17.02 -12.66 -25.72
#